data_AF-A0A8T4UQ20-F1
#
_entry.id   AF-A0A8T4UQ20-F1
#
_cell.length_a   1.000
_cell.length_b   1.000
_cell.length_c   1.000
_cell.angle_alpha   90.00
_cell.angle_beta   90.00
_cell.angle_gamma   90.00
#
_symmetry.space_group_name_H-M   'P 1'
#
loop_
_entity.id
_entity.type
_entity.pdbx_description
1 polymer ?
#
loop_
_entity_poly.entity_id
_entity_poly.type
_entity_poly.pdbx_seq_one_letter_code
_entity_poly.pdbx_strand_id
1 'polypeptide(L)'
;MHYVDRIQAQGTRQRKIPLPKKFWRDFPLDSLVKIELINNSQLFYVDRVQAQGKKQRRIPLPNKFWDEFPIGETVTVELMKK
;
A
#
# COMPACT_ATOMS: atom_id res chain seq x y z
N MET A 1 -3.18 13.21 -3.05
CA MET A 1 -1.83 12.90 -3.55
C MET A 1 -1.78 11.40 -3.67
N HIS A 2 -1.45 10.88 -4.85
CA HIS A 2 -1.46 9.44 -5.10
C HIS A 2 -0.09 8.98 -5.59
N TYR A 3 0.26 7.76 -5.25
CA TYR A 3 1.45 7.06 -5.72
C TYR A 3 1.01 5.86 -6.54
N VAL A 4 1.61 5.67 -7.71
CA VAL A 4 1.33 4.53 -8.58
C VAL A 4 2.55 3.64 -8.57
N ASP A 5 2.37 2.37 -8.22
CA ASP A 5 3.47 1.41 -8.18
C ASP A 5 3.02 -0.01 -8.49
N ARG A 6 3.96 -0.87 -8.83
CA ARG A 6 3.73 -2.27 -9.17
C ARG A 6 3.97 -3.17 -7.97
N ILE A 7 3.09 -4.13 -7.74
CA ILE A 7 3.30 -5.12 -6.69
C ILE A 7 4.47 -6.03 -7.06
N GLN A 8 5.43 -6.13 -6.15
CA GLN A 8 6.64 -6.93 -6.31
C GLN A 8 6.65 -8.11 -5.35
N ALA A 9 7.24 -9.22 -5.79
CA ALA A 9 7.64 -10.29 -4.88
C ALA A 9 8.85 -9.85 -4.04
N GLN A 10 8.84 -10.22 -2.77
CA GLN A 10 9.97 -10.11 -1.86
C GLN A 10 10.37 -11.53 -1.42
N GLY A 11 11.24 -12.16 -2.21
CA GLY A 11 11.54 -13.58 -2.06
C GLY A 11 10.38 -14.48 -2.50
N THR A 12 10.34 -15.72 -1.99
CA THR A 12 9.38 -16.75 -2.44
C THR A 12 8.00 -16.67 -1.77
N ARG A 13 7.89 -15.95 -0.65
CA ARG A 13 6.67 -15.97 0.21
C ARG A 13 6.09 -14.60 0.53
N GLN A 14 6.81 -13.51 0.27
CA GLN A 14 6.35 -12.17 0.62
C GLN A 14 6.10 -11.34 -0.62
N ARG A 15 5.22 -10.36 -0.48
CA ARG A 15 4.89 -9.38 -1.51
C ARG A 15 4.98 -7.99 -0.89
N LYS A 16 5.27 -6.99 -1.70
CA LYS A 16 5.37 -5.60 -1.26
C LYS A 16 4.96 -4.65 -2.38
N ILE A 17 4.55 -3.45 -1.97
CA ILE A 17 4.41 -2.28 -2.84
C ILE A 17 5.64 -1.41 -2.56
N PRO A 18 6.56 -1.17 -3.52
CA PRO A 18 7.86 -0.57 -3.27
C PRO A 18 7.82 0.95 -3.14
N LEU A 19 6.99 1.43 -2.21
CA LEU A 19 6.73 2.85 -1.99
C LEU A 19 8.02 3.64 -1.65
N PRO A 20 8.29 4.77 -2.33
CA PRO A 20 9.53 5.53 -2.17
C PRO A 20 9.63 6.19 -0.78
N LYS A 21 10.83 6.57 -0.33
CA LYS A 21 11.01 7.25 0.98
C LYS A 21 10.15 8.52 1.13
N LYS A 22 9.89 9.23 0.01
CA LYS A 22 9.03 10.42 -0.01
C LYS A 22 7.57 10.08 0.34
N PHE A 23 7.07 8.92 -0.08
CA PHE A 23 5.74 8.43 0.28
C PHE A 23 5.50 8.55 1.79
N TRP A 24 6.42 8.00 2.59
CA TRP A 24 6.25 8.00 4.03
C TRP A 24 6.28 9.38 4.66
N ARG A 25 6.86 10.40 4.01
CA ARG A 25 6.78 11.79 4.49
C ARG A 25 5.40 12.38 4.26
N ASP A 26 4.80 12.06 3.12
CA ASP A 26 3.49 12.58 2.70
C ASP A 26 2.32 11.81 3.38
N PHE A 27 2.61 10.64 3.94
CA PHE A 27 1.66 9.74 4.61
C PHE A 27 2.08 9.52 6.09
N PRO A 28 1.69 10.41 7.01
CA PRO A 28 2.09 10.32 8.43
C PRO A 28 1.43 9.14 9.14
N LEU A 29 1.87 8.85 10.37
CA LEU A 29 1.22 7.83 11.21
C LEU A 29 -0.28 8.15 11.39
N ASP A 30 -1.08 7.10 11.49
CA ASP A 30 -2.54 7.13 11.65
C ASP A 30 -3.32 7.73 10.46
N SER A 31 -2.64 8.10 9.37
CA SER A 31 -3.32 8.53 8.16
C SER A 31 -4.01 7.35 7.48
N LEU A 32 -5.20 7.61 6.92
CA LEU A 32 -5.95 6.63 6.13
C LEU A 32 -5.45 6.64 4.70
N VAL A 33 -5.23 5.44 4.18
CA VAL A 33 -4.69 5.20 2.85
C VAL A 33 -5.62 4.27 2.11
N LYS A 34 -6.02 4.66 0.92
CA LYS A 34 -6.74 3.81 -0.03
C LYS A 34 -5.73 3.21 -1.01
N ILE A 35 -5.83 1.90 -1.24
CA ILE A 35 -5.04 1.17 -2.25
C ILE A 35 -6.02 0.51 -3.20
N GLU A 36 -5.91 0.79 -4.49
CA GLU A 36 -6.82 0.26 -5.52
C GLU A 36 -6.03 -0.23 -6.74
N LEU A 37 -6.57 -1.19 -7.48
CA LEU A 37 -5.99 -1.60 -8.75
C LEU A 37 -6.23 -0.50 -9.80
N ILE A 38 -5.20 -0.13 -10.55
CA ILE A 38 -5.31 0.93 -11.56
C ILE A 38 -6.32 0.58 -12.67
N ASN A 39 -6.43 -0.71 -12.98
CA ASN A 39 -7.32 -1.24 -14.01
C ASN A 39 -8.72 -1.60 -13.46
N ASN A 40 -8.91 -1.59 -12.15
CA ASN A 40 -10.19 -1.93 -11.51
C ASN A 40 -10.36 -1.17 -10.19
N SER A 41 -10.94 0.03 -10.27
CA SER A 41 -11.18 0.90 -9.11
C SER A 41 -12.30 0.42 -8.18
N GLN A 42 -13.06 -0.62 -8.55
CA GLN A 42 -14.06 -1.23 -7.68
C GLN A 42 -13.41 -2.09 -6.58
N LEU A 43 -12.21 -2.61 -6.84
CA LEU A 43 -11.46 -3.42 -5.89
C LEU A 43 -10.42 -2.55 -5.18
N PHE A 44 -10.72 -2.19 -3.93
CA PHE A 44 -9.86 -1.34 -3.13
C PHE A 44 -9.82 -1.77 -1.66
N TYR A 45 -8.73 -1.41 -0.99
CA TYR A 45 -8.53 -1.58 0.43
C TYR A 45 -8.24 -0.24 1.09
N VAL A 46 -8.76 -0.06 2.29
CA VAL A 46 -8.48 1.12 3.12
C VAL A 46 -7.87 0.66 4.41
N ASP A 47 -6.71 1.22 4.74
CA ASP A 47 -6.04 0.94 6.01
C ASP A 47 -5.26 2.16 6.51
N ARG A 48 -4.76 2.10 7.74
CA ARG A 48 -3.99 3.16 8.37
C ARG A 48 -2.49 2.91 8.26
N VAL A 49 -1.73 3.99 8.12
CA VAL A 49 -0.28 3.94 8.29
C VAL A 49 0.04 3.68 9.76
N GLN A 50 0.77 2.59 10.02
CA GLN A 50 1.20 2.19 11.35
C GLN A 50 2.72 2.25 11.50
N ALA A 51 3.18 2.37 12.73
CA ALA A 51 4.59 2.20 13.06
C ALA A 51 4.97 0.70 13.00
N GLN A 52 6.14 0.42 12.42
CA GLN A 52 6.80 -0.88 12.49
C GLN A 52 8.10 -0.71 13.30
N GLY A 53 8.00 -1.03 14.59
CA GLY A 53 9.05 -0.68 15.54
C GLY A 53 9.24 0.83 15.67
N LYS A 54 10.45 1.29 16.02
CA LYS A 54 10.72 2.71 16.30
C LYS A 54 11.02 3.57 15.06
N LYS A 55 11.44 2.96 13.94
CA LYS A 55 12.02 3.68 12.79
C LYS A 55 11.24 3.50 11.48
N GLN A 56 10.47 2.43 11.35
CA GLN A 56 9.81 2.09 10.09
C GLN A 56 8.31 2.33 10.19
N ARG A 57 7.67 2.48 9.03
CA ARG A 57 6.24 2.60 8.86
C ARG A 57 5.77 1.50 7.93
N ARG A 58 4.52 1.08 8.09
CA ARG A 58 3.89 0.06 7.25
C ARG A 58 2.41 0.34 7.09
N ILE A 59 1.81 -0.28 6.08
CA ILE A 59 0.36 -0.40 5.94
C ILE A 59 0.04 -1.88 6.16
N PRO A 60 -0.74 -2.24 7.20
CA PRO A 60 -0.92 -3.63 7.62
C PRO A 60 -1.95 -4.38 6.76
N LEU A 61 -1.61 -4.62 5.49
CA LEU A 61 -2.52 -5.26 4.54
C LEU A 61 -2.81 -6.72 4.94
N PRO A 62 -4.09 -7.13 5.00
CA PRO A 62 -4.48 -8.48 5.39
C PRO A 62 -4.08 -9.51 4.32
N ASN A 63 -3.98 -10.80 4.67
CA ASN A 63 -3.58 -11.83 3.70
C ASN A 63 -4.47 -11.86 2.45
N LYS A 64 -5.80 -11.70 2.62
CA LYS A 64 -6.78 -11.64 1.52
C LYS A 64 -6.51 -10.51 0.50
N PHE A 65 -5.87 -9.43 0.93
CA PHE A 65 -5.44 -8.37 0.00
C PHE A 65 -4.55 -8.95 -1.09
N TRP A 66 -3.59 -9.79 -0.70
CA TRP A 66 -2.65 -10.37 -1.66
C TRP A 66 -3.32 -11.38 -2.59
N ASP A 67 -4.40 -12.03 -2.18
CA ASP A 67 -5.13 -12.94 -3.08
C ASP A 67 -5.82 -12.18 -4.22
N GLU A 68 -6.30 -10.96 -3.95
CA GLU A 68 -6.99 -10.11 -4.92
C GLU A 68 -6.04 -9.16 -5.68
N PHE A 69 -4.82 -8.95 -5.16
CA PHE A 69 -3.79 -8.09 -5.72
C PHE A 69 -2.54 -8.91 -6.11
N PRO A 70 -2.52 -9.52 -7.31
CA PRO A 70 -1.42 -10.38 -7.74
C PRO A 70 -0.12 -9.62 -8.01
N ILE A 71 0.99 -10.37 -8.02
CA ILE A 71 2.30 -9.82 -8.37
C ILE A 71 2.26 -9.29 -9.79
N GLY A 72 2.81 -8.09 -9.97
CA GLY A 72 2.89 -7.44 -11.26
C GLY A 72 1.68 -6.58 -11.62
N GLU A 73 0.63 -6.55 -10.79
CA GLU A 73 -0.42 -5.55 -10.92
C GLU A 73 0.05 -4.19 -10.48
N THR A 74 -0.54 -3.16 -11.08
CA THR A 74 -0.27 -1.76 -10.76
C THR A 74 -1.36 -1.25 -9.84
N VAL A 75 -0.95 -0.67 -8.72
CA VAL A 75 -1.85 -0.12 -7.71
C VAL A 75 -1.66 1.38 -7.58
N THR A 76 -2.76 2.06 -7.29
CA THR A 76 -2.77 3.46 -6.87
C THR A 76 -2.94 3.50 -5.36
N VAL A 77 -2.04 4.21 -4.69
CA VAL A 77 -2.04 4.42 -3.24
C VAL A 77 -2.33 5.89 -2.96
N GLU A 78 -3.49 6.19 -2.42
CA GLU A 78 -3.97 7.55 -2.18
C GLU A 78 -4.23 7.83 -0.70
N LEU A 79 -3.85 9.03 -0.25
CA LEU A 79 -4.22 9.52 1.07
C LEU A 79 -5.71 9.89 1.09
N MET A 80 -6.49 9.24 1.95
CA MET A 80 -7.86 9.66 2.18
C MET A 80 -7.84 10.97 2.97
N LYS A 81 -8.25 12.07 2.35
CA LYS A 81 -8.49 13.32 3.08
C LYS A 81 -9.68 13.09 4.02
N LYS A 82 -9.57 13.61 5.25
CA LYS A 82 -10.73 13.83 6.11
C LYS A 82 -11.65 14.84 5.48
#